data_AF-A0A9D8VM89-F1
#
_entry.id   AF-A0A9D8VM89-F1
#
_cell.length_a   1.000
_cell.length_b   1.000
_cell.length_c   1.000
_cell.angle_alpha   90.00
_cell.angle_beta   90.00
_cell.angle_gamma   90.00
#
_symmetry.space_group_name_H-M   'P 1'
#
loop_
_entity.id
_entity.type
_entity.pdbx_description
1 polymer ?
#
loop_
_entity_poly.entity_id
_entity_poly.type
_entity_poly.pdbx_seq_one_letter_code
_entity_poly.pdbx_strand_id
1 'polypeptide(L)'
;MSEKYSSEFKAKVALEAVAQGRSVIEKIAQKHDVSEDDVIEWAAQLQDEASQIFTTETAHADEAVTEEVDITTENEEFAGAVEHGVMSDNLNYNKLIFWSTLGTALVIIFVIGLVYFSQYSLFEAQKQVSAQSGYSEVQELKAEQDQELNSFGVVDLEEGIYRIPIDSAISRIATD
;
A
#
# COMPACT_ATOMS: atom_id res chain seq x y z
N MET A 1 0.26 -49.44 30.50
CA MET A 1 -0.53 -50.15 29.48
C MET A 1 -1.81 -49.37 29.21
N SER A 2 -1.92 -48.64 28.10
CA SER A 2 -3.18 -48.27 27.42
C SER A 2 -2.88 -47.46 26.15
N GLU A 3 -2.12 -48.07 25.22
CA GLU A 3 -1.86 -47.53 23.87
C GLU A 3 -2.95 -47.96 22.86
N LYS A 4 -4.15 -48.34 23.34
CA LYS A 4 -5.19 -48.88 22.44
C LYS A 4 -6.07 -47.81 21.79
N TYR A 5 -6.15 -46.61 22.36
CA TYR A 5 -7.08 -45.57 21.90
C TYR A 5 -6.37 -44.22 21.73
N SER A 6 -6.57 -43.59 20.57
CA SER A 6 -6.06 -42.24 20.25
C SER A 6 -6.57 -41.19 21.24
N SER A 7 -5.76 -40.17 21.55
CA SER A 7 -6.14 -39.04 22.41
C SER A 7 -7.39 -38.31 21.90
N GLU A 8 -7.52 -38.15 20.60
CA GLU A 8 -8.70 -37.56 19.95
C GLU A 8 -9.97 -38.38 20.21
N PHE A 9 -9.84 -39.71 20.14
CA PHE A 9 -10.95 -40.62 20.38
C PHE A 9 -11.40 -40.60 21.85
N LYS A 10 -10.44 -40.60 22.78
CA LYS A 10 -10.70 -40.49 24.22
C LYS A 10 -11.42 -39.18 24.55
N ALA A 11 -10.95 -38.05 24.01
CA ALA A 11 -11.56 -36.74 24.20
C ALA A 11 -13.00 -36.69 23.65
N LYS A 12 -13.25 -37.27 22.48
CA LYS A 12 -14.59 -37.32 21.88
C LYS A 12 -15.57 -38.16 22.71
N VAL A 13 -15.14 -39.34 23.16
CA VAL A 13 -15.95 -40.23 23.98
C VAL A 13 -16.21 -39.62 25.37
N ALA A 14 -15.19 -39.02 25.98
CA ALA A 14 -15.30 -38.31 27.25
C ALA A 14 -16.27 -37.12 27.17
N LEU A 15 -16.20 -36.31 26.10
CA LEU A 15 -17.12 -35.20 25.88
C LEU A 15 -18.56 -35.68 25.70
N GLU A 16 -18.77 -36.74 24.91
CA GLU A 16 -20.11 -37.33 24.70
C GLU A 16 -20.70 -37.84 26.03
N ALA A 17 -19.86 -38.44 26.88
CA ALA A 17 -20.26 -38.91 28.21
C ALA A 17 -20.58 -37.77 29.18
N VAL A 18 -19.78 -36.70 29.22
CA VAL A 18 -20.04 -35.52 30.06
C VAL A 18 -21.31 -34.79 29.60
N ALA A 19 -21.53 -34.67 28.29
CA ALA A 19 -22.68 -33.95 27.73
C ALA A 19 -24.01 -34.69 27.94
N GLN A 20 -24.03 -36.03 27.84
CA GLN A 20 -25.26 -36.82 27.92
C GLN A 20 -25.54 -37.38 29.32
N GLY A 21 -24.55 -37.35 30.22
CA GLY A 21 -24.67 -37.74 31.62
C GLY A 21 -24.59 -39.25 31.87
N ARG A 22 -24.52 -39.63 33.16
CA ARG A 22 -24.23 -41.00 33.63
C ARG A 22 -25.19 -42.08 33.12
N SER A 23 -26.39 -41.73 32.67
CA SER A 23 -27.39 -42.68 32.16
C SER A 23 -27.13 -43.19 30.74
N VAL A 24 -26.13 -42.62 30.04
CA VAL A 24 -25.80 -42.97 28.64
C VAL A 24 -24.42 -43.62 28.50
N ILE A 25 -23.68 -43.77 29.61
CA ILE A 25 -22.34 -44.37 29.63
C ILE A 25 -22.36 -45.81 29.09
N GLU A 26 -23.33 -46.63 29.51
CA GLU A 26 -23.52 -48.01 29.03
C GLU A 26 -23.75 -48.07 27.50
N LYS A 27 -24.50 -47.11 26.95
CA LYS A 27 -24.77 -47.03 25.50
C LYS A 27 -23.56 -46.53 24.71
N ILE A 28 -22.81 -45.59 25.27
CA ILE A 28 -21.59 -45.05 24.64
C ILE A 28 -20.49 -46.12 24.64
N ALA A 29 -20.30 -46.82 25.76
CA ALA A 29 -19.41 -47.97 25.90
C ALA A 29 -19.73 -49.05 24.86
N GLN A 30 -21.00 -49.44 24.73
CA GLN A 30 -21.45 -50.44 23.75
C GLN A 30 -21.29 -49.97 22.29
N LYS A 31 -21.55 -48.69 22.00
CA LYS A 31 -21.43 -48.11 20.66
C LYS A 31 -19.98 -48.01 20.19
N HIS A 32 -19.06 -47.79 21.12
CA HIS A 32 -17.65 -47.55 20.83
C HIS A 32 -16.75 -48.77 21.10
N ASP A 33 -17.31 -49.90 21.55
CA ASP A 33 -16.59 -51.12 21.95
C ASP A 33 -15.50 -50.83 23.00
N VAL A 34 -15.87 -50.02 24.00
CA VAL A 34 -15.00 -49.53 25.07
C VAL A 34 -15.62 -49.93 26.42
N SER A 35 -14.79 -50.20 27.43
CA SER A 35 -15.30 -50.51 28.77
C SER A 35 -15.98 -49.30 29.40
N GLU A 36 -17.05 -49.50 30.17
CA GLU A 36 -17.70 -48.42 30.93
C GLU A 36 -16.71 -47.70 31.87
N ASP A 37 -15.79 -48.46 32.46
CA ASP A 37 -14.74 -47.94 33.34
C ASP A 37 -13.79 -46.97 32.61
N ASP A 38 -13.43 -47.27 31.36
CA ASP A 38 -12.55 -46.44 30.54
C ASP A 38 -13.24 -45.09 30.19
N VAL A 39 -14.55 -45.13 29.90
CA VAL A 39 -15.33 -43.93 29.58
C VAL A 39 -15.45 -43.01 30.81
N ILE A 40 -15.62 -43.58 31.99
CA ILE A 40 -15.68 -42.83 33.26
C ILE A 40 -14.32 -42.20 33.56
N GLU A 41 -13.23 -42.95 33.38
CA GLU A 41 -11.87 -42.46 33.60
C GLU A 41 -11.56 -41.28 32.66
N TRP A 42 -11.87 -41.39 31.37
CA TRP A 42 -11.61 -40.31 30.41
C TRP A 42 -12.50 -39.08 30.65
N ALA A 43 -13.74 -39.27 31.09
CA ALA A 43 -14.61 -38.16 31.47
C ALA A 43 -14.07 -37.39 32.69
N ALA A 44 -13.56 -38.12 33.68
CA ALA A 44 -12.93 -37.51 34.86
C ALA A 44 -11.63 -36.78 34.50
N GLN A 45 -10.78 -37.40 33.68
CA GLN A 45 -9.53 -36.79 33.20
C GLN A 45 -9.80 -35.52 32.39
N LEU A 46 -10.79 -35.52 31.49
CA LEU A 46 -11.17 -34.33 30.72
C LEU A 46 -11.62 -33.17 31.61
N GLN A 47 -12.36 -33.46 32.69
CA GLN A 47 -12.82 -32.43 33.61
C GLN A 47 -11.67 -31.81 34.42
N ASP A 48 -10.71 -32.62 34.87
CA ASP A 48 -9.54 -32.17 35.61
C ASP A 48 -8.60 -31.34 34.71
N GLU A 49 -8.27 -31.84 33.53
CA GLU A 49 -7.42 -31.13 32.56
C GLU A 49 -8.08 -29.83 32.07
N ALA A 50 -9.40 -29.82 31.82
CA ALA A 50 -10.12 -28.60 31.48
C ALA A 50 -10.03 -27.56 32.61
N SER A 51 -10.20 -27.98 33.87
CA SER A 51 -10.09 -27.08 35.03
C SER A 51 -8.69 -26.45 35.14
N GLN A 52 -7.64 -27.20 34.85
CA GLN A 52 -6.25 -26.72 34.87
C GLN A 52 -5.96 -25.70 33.76
N ILE A 53 -6.53 -25.89 32.58
CA ILE A 53 -6.42 -24.93 31.47
C ILE A 53 -7.04 -23.58 31.85
N PHE A 54 -8.22 -23.58 32.48
CA PHE A 54 -8.88 -22.33 32.89
C PHE A 54 -8.26 -21.67 34.13
N THR A 55 -7.59 -22.41 35.01
CA THR A 55 -6.93 -21.85 36.21
C THR A 55 -5.53 -21.29 35.94
N THR A 56 -4.81 -21.85 34.96
CA THR A 56 -3.48 -21.35 34.53
C THR A 56 -3.57 -19.91 33.97
N GLU A 57 -4.72 -19.51 33.43
CA GLU A 57 -4.94 -18.15 32.89
C GLU A 57 -5.25 -17.11 33.99
N THR A 58 -5.55 -17.53 35.22
CA THR A 58 -5.98 -16.62 36.31
C THR A 58 -4.93 -16.45 37.43
N ALA A 59 -3.90 -17.29 37.48
CA ALA A 59 -2.88 -17.27 38.54
C ALA A 59 -1.72 -16.24 38.33
N HIS A 60 -1.90 -15.27 37.42
CA HIS A 60 -0.96 -14.15 37.25
C HIS A 60 -1.61 -12.76 37.40
N ALA A 61 -2.84 -12.66 37.94
CA ALA A 61 -3.58 -11.39 37.98
C ALA A 61 -3.80 -10.77 39.38
N ASP A 62 -3.56 -11.45 40.50
CA ASP A 62 -3.71 -10.83 41.82
C ASP A 62 -2.92 -11.58 42.89
N GLU A 63 -1.80 -11.00 43.32
CA GLU A 63 -1.52 -10.74 44.75
C GLU A 63 -0.14 -10.10 44.90
N ALA A 64 -0.16 -8.82 45.27
CA ALA A 64 0.98 -8.15 45.87
C ALA A 64 1.27 -8.79 47.23
N VAL A 65 2.20 -9.73 47.28
CA VAL A 65 2.92 -10.09 48.51
C VAL A 65 4.38 -9.74 48.30
N THR A 66 4.80 -8.69 48.99
CA THR A 66 6.21 -8.37 49.22
C THR A 66 6.86 -9.50 50.03
N GLU A 67 7.33 -10.53 49.35
CA GLU A 67 8.44 -11.33 49.84
C GLU A 67 9.70 -10.87 49.08
N GLU A 68 10.61 -10.26 49.84
CA GLU A 68 11.96 -9.92 49.42
C GLU A 68 12.71 -11.23 49.15
N VAL A 69 12.51 -11.78 47.95
CA VAL A 69 13.33 -12.86 47.44
C VAL A 69 14.61 -12.21 46.90
N ASP A 70 15.72 -12.47 47.59
CA ASP A 70 17.07 -12.17 47.11
C ASP A 70 17.33 -13.01 45.85
N ILE A 71 17.02 -12.44 44.69
CA ILE A 71 17.27 -13.06 43.40
C ILE A 71 18.75 -12.82 43.07
N THR A 72 19.62 -13.67 43.62
CA THR A 72 20.97 -13.81 43.09
C THR A 72 20.87 -14.19 41.61
N THR A 73 21.36 -13.27 40.80
CA THR A 73 21.26 -13.20 39.35
C THR A 73 21.87 -14.43 38.65
N GLU A 74 21.03 -15.36 38.18
CA GLU A 74 21.46 -16.39 37.21
C GLU A 74 20.53 -16.58 35.99
N ASN A 75 19.37 -15.92 35.94
CA ASN A 75 18.44 -16.08 34.80
C ASN A 75 18.35 -14.81 33.94
N GLU A 76 19.23 -14.74 32.95
CA GLU A 76 19.20 -13.79 31.83
C GLU A 76 17.84 -13.79 31.10
N GLU A 77 17.09 -14.89 31.21
CA GLU A 77 15.74 -15.10 30.69
C GLU A 77 14.66 -14.27 31.42
N PHE A 78 14.79 -14.10 32.74
CA PHE A 78 13.82 -13.32 33.53
C PHE A 78 14.02 -11.80 33.33
N ALA A 79 15.25 -11.37 33.08
CA ALA A 79 15.55 -9.97 32.77
C ALA A 79 14.88 -9.55 31.44
N GLY A 80 14.91 -10.41 30.42
CA GLY A 80 14.23 -10.14 29.14
C GLY A 80 12.71 -10.11 29.25
N ALA A 81 12.12 -10.91 30.14
CA ALA A 81 10.67 -10.99 30.34
C ALA A 81 10.07 -9.77 31.06
N VAL A 82 10.85 -9.05 31.87
CA VAL A 82 10.40 -7.82 32.54
C VAL A 82 10.64 -6.57 31.66
N GLU A 83 11.65 -6.60 30.79
CA GLU A 83 11.99 -5.47 29.91
C GLU A 83 11.04 -5.32 28.71
N HIS A 84 10.39 -6.41 28.28
CA HIS A 84 9.37 -6.40 27.23
C HIS A 84 8.00 -6.72 27.86
N GLY A 85 7.15 -5.72 28.07
CA GLY A 85 5.80 -5.90 28.64
C GLY A 85 4.88 -6.84 27.84
N VAL A 86 3.58 -6.89 28.18
CA VAL A 86 2.53 -7.82 27.67
C VAL A 86 2.25 -7.82 26.15
N MET A 87 3.10 -7.24 25.32
CA MET A 87 2.96 -7.29 23.87
C MET A 87 4.33 -7.57 23.24
N SER A 88 4.60 -8.85 22.95
CA SER A 88 5.76 -9.26 22.15
C SER A 88 5.51 -8.86 20.70
N ASP A 89 5.89 -7.62 20.36
CA ASP A 89 5.73 -7.08 19.02
C ASP A 89 6.80 -7.67 18.08
N ASN A 90 6.47 -8.76 17.41
CA ASN A 90 7.32 -9.30 16.33
C ASN A 90 7.08 -8.49 15.05
N LEU A 91 7.47 -7.21 15.07
CA LEU A 91 7.48 -6.37 13.88
C LEU A 91 8.50 -6.95 12.89
N ASN A 92 8.02 -7.39 11.73
CA ASN A 92 8.89 -7.77 10.64
C ASN A 92 9.51 -6.51 10.01
N TYR A 93 10.61 -6.03 10.61
CA TYR A 93 11.32 -4.83 10.20
C TYR A 93 11.80 -4.89 8.74
N ASN A 94 12.17 -6.07 8.24
CA ASN A 94 12.56 -6.24 6.84
C ASN A 94 11.41 -5.91 5.89
N LYS A 95 10.19 -6.37 6.20
CA LYS A 95 8.99 -6.03 5.43
C LYS A 95 8.63 -4.55 5.59
N LEU A 96 8.70 -4.02 6.80
CA LEU A 96 8.35 -2.62 7.08
C LEU A 96 9.29 -1.64 6.38
N ILE A 97 10.60 -1.85 6.48
CA ILE A 97 11.61 -1.02 5.80
C ILE A 97 11.46 -1.14 4.28
N PHE A 98 11.20 -2.34 3.76
CA PHE A 98 10.98 -2.55 2.33
C PHE A 98 9.79 -1.73 1.82
N TRP A 99 8.62 -1.83 2.45
CA TRP A 99 7.42 -1.10 2.02
C TRP A 99 7.52 0.40 2.30
N SER A 100 8.18 0.81 3.38
CA SER A 100 8.40 2.23 3.69
C SER A 100 9.32 2.88 2.67
N THR A 101 10.42 2.22 2.31
CA THR A 101 11.40 2.74 1.33
C THR A 101 10.83 2.72 -0.08
N LEU A 102 10.11 1.65 -0.43
CA LEU A 102 9.41 1.56 -1.72
C LEU A 102 8.32 2.64 -1.83
N GLY A 103 7.55 2.84 -0.77
CA GLY A 103 6.50 3.86 -0.71
C GLY A 103 7.04 5.27 -0.85
N THR A 104 8.08 5.64 -0.09
CA THR A 104 8.71 6.96 -0.21
C THR A 104 9.35 7.18 -1.58
N ALA A 105 10.03 6.17 -2.14
CA ALA A 105 10.60 6.26 -3.48
C ALA A 105 9.52 6.49 -4.55
N LEU A 106 8.38 5.78 -4.47
CA LEU A 106 7.26 5.93 -5.39
C LEU A 106 6.69 7.35 -5.34
N VAL A 107 6.49 7.89 -4.14
CA VAL A 107 6.00 9.26 -3.95
C VAL A 107 6.97 10.28 -4.54
N ILE A 108 8.28 10.12 -4.33
CA ILE A 108 9.30 11.02 -4.90
C ILE A 108 9.25 10.98 -6.44
N ILE A 109 9.21 9.79 -7.04
CA ILE A 109 9.11 9.62 -8.50
C ILE A 109 7.84 10.26 -9.03
N PHE A 110 6.72 10.12 -8.32
CA PHE A 110 5.45 10.71 -8.71
C PHE A 110 5.51 12.25 -8.68
N VAL A 111 6.09 12.84 -7.64
CA VAL A 111 6.27 14.30 -7.55
C VAL A 111 7.17 14.82 -8.68
N ILE A 112 8.29 14.15 -8.95
CA ILE A 112 9.17 14.50 -10.08
C ILE A 112 8.42 14.40 -11.40
N GLY A 113 7.63 13.34 -11.59
CA GLY A 113 6.78 13.14 -12.76
C GLY A 113 5.77 14.27 -12.95
N LEU A 114 5.12 14.73 -11.87
CA LEU A 114 4.19 15.87 -11.93
C LEU A 114 4.90 17.18 -12.29
N VAL A 115 6.08 17.43 -11.75
CA VAL A 115 6.87 18.62 -12.09
C VAL A 115 7.25 18.60 -13.58
N TYR A 116 7.75 17.47 -14.07
CA TYR A 116 8.09 17.31 -15.49
C TYR A 116 6.88 17.45 -16.39
N PHE A 117 5.76 16.82 -16.01
CA PHE A 117 4.50 16.89 -16.74
C PHE A 117 3.94 18.32 -16.77
N SER A 118 4.01 19.06 -15.65
CA SER A 118 3.57 20.45 -15.57
C SER A 118 4.36 21.36 -16.52
N GLN A 119 5.69 21.22 -16.55
CA GLN A 119 6.52 21.99 -17.48
C GLN A 119 6.22 21.65 -18.94
N TYR A 120 6.10 20.35 -19.26
CA TYR A 120 5.76 19.91 -20.61
C TYR A 120 4.38 20.40 -21.06
N SER A 121 3.37 20.29 -20.20
CA SER A 121 2.00 20.69 -20.49
C SER A 121 1.85 22.19 -20.76
N LEU A 122 2.54 23.05 -19.99
CA LEU A 122 2.51 24.50 -20.22
C LEU A 122 3.27 24.88 -21.50
N PHE A 123 4.37 24.19 -21.81
CA PHE A 123 5.15 24.44 -23.02
C PHE A 123 4.37 24.10 -24.29
N GLU A 124 3.68 22.95 -24.32
CA GLU A 124 2.88 22.55 -25.48
C GLU A 124 1.67 23.47 -25.70
N ALA A 125 1.02 23.92 -24.61
CA ALA A 125 -0.08 24.87 -24.66
C ALA A 125 0.35 26.23 -25.23
N GLN A 126 1.53 26.74 -24.85
CA GLN A 126 2.07 27.97 -25.41
C GLN A 126 2.43 27.81 -26.89
N LYS A 127 3.03 26.68 -27.29
CA LYS A 127 3.44 26.43 -28.67
C LYS A 127 2.26 26.44 -29.65
N GLN A 128 1.11 25.89 -29.26
CA GLN A 128 -0.09 25.91 -30.08
C GLN A 128 -0.65 27.33 -30.26
N VAL A 129 -0.66 28.14 -29.18
CA VAL A 129 -1.15 29.52 -29.23
C VAL A 129 -0.20 30.43 -30.02
N SER A 130 1.11 30.31 -29.80
CA SER A 130 2.13 31.09 -30.51
C SER A 130 2.23 30.76 -31.99
N ALA A 131 2.06 29.48 -32.37
CA ALA A 131 2.03 29.09 -33.78
C ALA A 131 0.81 29.68 -34.51
N GLN A 132 -0.33 29.78 -33.82
CA GLN A 132 -1.54 30.35 -34.42
C GLN A 132 -1.50 31.87 -34.49
N SER A 133 -0.97 32.56 -33.46
CA SER A 133 -0.86 34.02 -33.45
C SER A 133 0.22 34.54 -34.41
N GLY A 134 1.39 33.88 -34.45
CA GLY A 134 2.46 34.28 -35.35
C GLY A 134 2.12 34.05 -36.83
N TYR A 135 1.34 33.02 -37.14
CA TYR A 135 0.94 32.74 -38.52
C TYR A 135 -0.12 33.73 -39.04
N SER A 136 -1.02 34.23 -38.19
CA SER A 136 -1.97 35.28 -38.59
C SER A 136 -1.27 36.61 -38.83
N GLU A 137 -0.37 37.01 -37.93
CA GLU A 137 0.35 38.29 -38.03
C GLU A 137 1.28 38.33 -39.26
N VAL A 138 1.99 37.23 -39.53
CA VAL A 138 2.85 37.13 -40.73
C VAL A 138 2.05 37.13 -42.03
N GLN A 139 0.86 36.54 -42.05
CA GLN A 139 -0.01 36.59 -43.24
C GLN A 139 -0.56 38.00 -43.50
N GLU A 140 -0.94 38.71 -42.44
CA GLU A 140 -1.43 40.09 -42.55
C GLU A 140 -0.34 41.03 -43.06
N LEU A 141 0.86 40.97 -42.46
CA LEU A 141 2.02 41.74 -42.91
C LEU A 141 2.41 41.43 -44.36
N LYS A 142 2.32 40.16 -44.78
CA LYS A 142 2.56 39.79 -46.18
C LYS A 142 1.50 40.36 -47.12
N ALA A 143 0.23 40.31 -46.75
CA ALA A 143 -0.85 40.85 -47.57
C ALA A 143 -0.72 42.37 -47.74
N GLU A 144 -0.33 43.08 -46.68
CA GLU A 144 -0.06 44.53 -46.72
C GLU A 144 1.16 44.85 -47.60
N GLN A 145 2.26 44.11 -47.44
CA GLN A 145 3.45 44.27 -48.28
C GLN A 145 3.17 43.94 -49.75
N ASP A 146 2.42 42.88 -50.04
CA ASP A 146 2.03 42.52 -51.41
C ASP A 146 1.18 43.63 -52.03
N GLN A 147 0.33 44.30 -51.25
CA GLN A 147 -0.44 45.45 -51.71
C GLN A 147 0.47 46.67 -51.97
N GLU A 148 1.46 46.92 -51.11
CA GLU A 148 2.42 48.01 -51.28
C GLU A 148 3.31 47.81 -52.52
N LEU A 149 3.84 46.61 -52.70
CA LEU A 149 4.74 46.23 -53.81
C LEU A 149 4.05 46.20 -55.18
N ASN A 150 2.74 45.94 -55.20
CA ASN A 150 1.95 45.88 -56.44
C ASN A 150 1.16 47.17 -56.72
N SER A 151 1.38 48.24 -55.95
CA SER A 151 0.71 49.53 -56.16
C SER A 151 1.69 50.66 -56.48
N PHE A 152 1.24 51.58 -57.35
CA PHE A 152 1.94 52.84 -57.58
C PHE A 152 1.83 53.73 -56.33
N GLY A 153 2.89 54.49 -56.05
CA GLY A 153 2.91 55.40 -54.92
C GLY A 153 4.08 56.37 -54.98
N VAL A 154 4.09 57.32 -54.06
CA VAL A 154 5.19 58.27 -53.91
C VAL A 154 5.97 57.90 -52.66
N VAL A 155 7.28 57.74 -52.82
CA VAL A 155 8.19 57.42 -51.72
C VAL A 155 8.76 58.71 -51.16
N ASP A 156 9.20 59.62 -52.04
CA ASP A 156 9.68 60.94 -51.67
C ASP A 156 9.29 61.98 -52.74
N LEU A 157 8.49 62.98 -52.36
CA LEU A 157 8.02 64.04 -53.24
C LEU A 157 9.08 65.11 -53.50
N GLU A 158 10.00 65.33 -52.56
CA GLU A 158 11.03 66.37 -52.63
C GLU A 158 12.19 65.93 -53.53
N GLU A 159 12.55 64.65 -53.44
CA GLU A 159 13.57 64.05 -54.31
C GLU A 159 12.99 63.49 -55.63
N GLY A 160 11.66 63.49 -55.80
CA GLY A 160 10.98 62.99 -57.00
C GLY A 160 11.07 61.47 -57.17
N ILE A 161 11.11 60.73 -56.06
CA ILE A 161 11.24 59.28 -56.03
C ILE A 161 9.85 58.63 -55.94
N TYR A 162 9.51 57.82 -56.95
CA TYR A 162 8.23 57.12 -57.06
C TYR A 162 8.42 55.61 -56.99
N ARG A 163 7.46 54.89 -56.40
CA ARG A 163 7.38 53.43 -56.50
C ARG A 163 6.49 53.01 -57.65
N ILE A 164 6.93 51.99 -58.37
CA ILE A 164 6.17 51.34 -59.44
C ILE A 164 6.01 49.84 -59.11
N PRO A 165 4.92 49.18 -59.54
CA PRO A 165 4.71 47.76 -59.33
C PRO A 165 5.85 46.92 -59.91
N ILE A 166 6.16 45.81 -59.23
CA ILE A 166 7.27 44.92 -59.61
C ILE A 166 7.17 44.48 -61.09
N ASP A 167 6.00 44.06 -61.55
CA ASP A 167 5.80 43.63 -62.95
C ASP A 167 6.08 44.74 -63.95
N SER A 168 5.73 45.98 -63.60
CA SER A 168 6.00 47.15 -64.43
C SER A 168 7.49 47.50 -64.44
N ALA A 169 8.18 47.34 -63.31
CA ALA A 169 9.63 47.51 -63.22
C ALA A 169 10.37 46.47 -64.07
N ILE A 170 9.99 45.19 -63.95
CA ILE A 170 10.56 44.09 -64.73
C ILE A 170 10.37 44.36 -66.23
N SER A 171 9.16 44.73 -66.64
CA SER A 171 8.88 45.03 -68.06
C SER A 171 9.73 46.19 -68.58
N ARG A 172 9.99 47.22 -67.77
CA ARG A 172 10.84 48.35 -68.19
C ARG A 172 12.30 47.93 -68.36
N ILE A 173 12.84 47.17 -67.41
CA ILE A 173 14.23 46.69 -67.46
C ILE A 173 14.43 45.70 -68.62
N ALA A 174 13.42 44.86 -68.92
CA ALA A 174 13.52 43.88 -70.00
C ALA A 174 13.40 44.49 -71.41
N THR A 175 12.91 45.72 -71.53
CA THR A 175 12.72 46.41 -72.81
C THR A 175 13.85 47.39 -73.12
N ASP A 176 14.70 47.68 -72.13
CA ASP A 176 15.89 48.53 -72.21
C ASP A 176 17.15 47.67 -72.51
#